data_AF-E5XNB6-F1
#
_entry.id   AF-E5XNB6-F1
#
_cell.length_a   1.000
_cell.length_b   1.000
_cell.length_c   1.000
_cell.angle_alpha   90.00
_cell.angle_beta   90.00
_cell.angle_gamma   90.00
#
_symmetry.space_group_name_H-M   'P 1'
#
loop_
_entity.id
_entity.type
_entity.pdbx_description
1 polymer ?
#
loop_
_entity_poly.entity_id
_entity_poly.type
_entity_poly.pdbx_seq_one_letter_code
_entity_poly.pdbx_strand_id
1 'polypeptide(L)'
;MTEADIPDPDSDELRRLLTREDLRSLYAFLHERRERPPTMVEIREHAASARGASHAQTDRRVRELRGWFRLSAVRSGAAHVYSLEGRADQVQGGRSGISSKVRGEVLSAKRCAQCGKTPAEDHVKLEVDHKIPHSWGGTDSIENLQPLCAQCNHDKQAFYSSMDPYESQIRAATEHREPHRRIGELLKAFHAAGVECPAQVIGVVASMHQHQDDWQKRMRELRELGWDYTTSKHKENGRVVSYYRLTAFTDWPDGSIRAEIARREKAKRGREGC
;
A
#
# COMPACT_ATOMS: atom_id res chain seq x y z
N MET A 1 4.32 -27.94 10.95
CA MET A 1 3.75 -26.59 11.19
C MET A 1 4.86 -25.79 11.84
N THR A 2 5.52 -24.92 11.07
CA THR A 2 6.63 -24.09 11.57
C THR A 2 6.08 -23.16 12.64
N GLU A 3 6.53 -23.35 13.87
CA GLU A 3 6.20 -22.50 15.02
C GLU A 3 6.50 -21.05 14.62
N ALA A 4 5.46 -20.23 14.52
CA ALA A 4 5.63 -18.82 14.17
C ALA A 4 6.38 -18.16 15.33
N ASP A 5 7.64 -17.77 15.08
CA ASP A 5 8.51 -17.03 16.00
C ASP A 5 7.84 -15.69 16.35
N ILE A 6 6.94 -15.73 17.33
CA ILE A 6 6.13 -14.63 17.83
C ILE A 6 6.42 -14.54 19.33
N PRO A 7 7.06 -13.46 19.82
CA PRO A 7 7.35 -13.29 21.23
C PRO A 7 6.10 -13.33 22.09
N ASP A 8 6.20 -13.93 23.28
CA ASP A 8 5.16 -13.86 24.29
C ASP A 8 4.89 -12.38 24.68
N PRO A 9 3.61 -11.96 24.83
CA PRO A 9 3.25 -10.60 25.23
C PRO A 9 3.94 -10.07 26.49
N ASP A 10 4.28 -10.95 27.43
CA ASP A 10 4.91 -10.61 28.71
C ASP A 10 6.43 -10.83 28.72
N SER A 11 7.01 -11.20 27.57
CA SER A 11 8.45 -11.42 27.44
C SER A 11 9.26 -10.12 27.52
N ASP A 12 10.46 -10.21 28.11
CA ASP A 12 11.43 -9.11 28.09
C ASP A 12 11.91 -8.79 26.69
N GLU A 13 11.90 -9.77 25.79
CA GLU A 13 12.20 -9.57 24.38
C GLU A 13 11.20 -8.58 23.75
N LEU A 14 9.90 -8.82 23.91
CA LEU A 14 8.89 -7.91 23.37
C LEU A 14 8.99 -6.52 24.00
N ARG A 15 9.26 -6.43 25.30
CA ARG A 15 9.46 -5.13 25.98
C ARG A 15 10.63 -4.32 25.40
N ARG A 16 11.69 -4.99 24.94
CA ARG A 16 12.83 -4.36 24.26
C ARG A 16 12.47 -3.93 22.83
N LEU A 17 11.68 -4.74 22.11
CA LEU A 17 11.26 -4.42 20.74
C LEU A 17 10.24 -3.28 20.69
N LEU A 18 9.21 -3.36 21.52
CA LEU A 18 8.11 -2.41 21.62
C LEU A 18 8.23 -1.61 22.90
N THR A 19 8.98 -0.50 22.85
CA THR A 19 9.22 0.34 24.03
C THR A 19 7.98 1.12 24.48
N ARG A 20 7.02 1.33 23.59
CA ARG A 20 5.77 2.04 23.89
C ARG A 20 4.70 1.10 24.42
N GLU A 21 4.01 1.54 25.47
CA GLU A 21 2.96 0.74 26.13
C GLU A 21 1.71 0.56 25.25
N ASP A 22 1.37 1.56 24.43
CA ASP A 22 0.24 1.48 23.49
C ASP A 22 0.46 0.42 22.40
N LEU A 23 1.69 0.31 21.87
CA LEU A 23 2.07 -0.75 20.94
C LEU A 23 2.05 -2.13 21.60
N ARG A 24 2.54 -2.27 22.84
CA ARG A 24 2.49 -3.54 23.58
C ARG A 24 1.07 -3.99 23.87
N SER A 25 0.19 -3.07 24.28
CA SER A 25 -1.24 -3.36 24.50
C SER A 25 -1.91 -3.87 23.24
N LEU A 26 -1.69 -3.19 22.11
CA LEU A 26 -2.23 -3.59 20.82
C LEU A 26 -1.67 -4.95 20.36
N TYR A 27 -0.37 -5.16 20.55
CA TYR A 27 0.26 -6.45 20.25
C TYR A 27 -0.35 -7.58 21.09
N ALA A 28 -0.52 -7.39 22.40
CA ALA A 28 -1.10 -8.38 23.30
C ALA A 28 -2.52 -8.77 22.85
N PHE A 29 -3.34 -7.77 22.48
CA PHE A 29 -4.69 -8.01 21.94
C PHE A 29 -4.67 -8.83 20.64
N LEU A 30 -3.78 -8.49 19.69
CA LEU A 30 -3.62 -9.25 18.45
C LEU A 30 -3.08 -10.66 18.70
N HIS A 31 -2.18 -10.81 19.67
CA HIS A 31 -1.59 -12.08 20.08
C HIS A 31 -2.63 -13.03 20.69
N GLU A 32 -3.44 -12.54 21.62
CA GLU A 32 -4.54 -13.30 22.23
C GLU A 32 -5.57 -13.76 21.18
N ARG A 33 -5.81 -12.92 20.18
CA ARG A 33 -6.81 -13.15 19.13
C ARG A 33 -6.26 -13.87 17.90
N ARG A 34 -5.09 -14.52 17.97
CA ARG A 34 -4.48 -15.20 16.80
C ARG A 34 -5.36 -16.26 16.16
N GLU A 35 -6.06 -17.06 16.98
CA GLU A 35 -7.01 -18.09 16.50
C GLU A 35 -8.34 -17.50 16.03
N ARG A 36 -8.65 -16.26 16.40
CA ARG A 36 -9.86 -15.52 16.01
C ARG A 36 -9.53 -14.06 15.68
N PRO A 37 -8.86 -13.80 14.54
CA PRO A 37 -8.31 -12.49 14.22
C PRO A 37 -9.37 -11.38 14.27
N PRO A 38 -9.07 -10.23 14.91
CA PRO A 38 -10.04 -9.16 15.08
C PRO A 38 -10.16 -8.30 13.83
N THR A 39 -11.32 -7.67 13.64
CA THR A 39 -11.53 -6.60 12.66
C THR A 39 -10.87 -5.30 13.10
N MET A 40 -10.70 -4.36 12.15
CA MET A 40 -10.21 -3.01 12.51
C MET A 40 -11.17 -2.26 13.46
N VAL A 41 -12.46 -2.58 13.42
CA VAL A 41 -13.44 -2.01 14.36
C VAL A 41 -13.14 -2.47 15.78
N GLU A 42 -12.97 -3.78 15.98
CA GLU A 42 -12.62 -4.34 17.30
C GLU A 42 -11.26 -3.84 17.80
N ILE A 43 -10.28 -3.67 16.89
CA ILE A 43 -8.97 -3.09 17.24
C ILE A 43 -9.12 -1.64 17.73
N ARG A 44 -9.92 -0.82 17.04
CA ARG A 44 -10.17 0.57 17.44
C ARG A 44 -10.93 0.65 18.76
N GLU A 45 -11.91 -0.22 18.97
CA GLU A 45 -12.66 -0.32 20.23
C GLU A 45 -11.74 -0.70 21.40
N HIS A 46 -10.85 -1.68 21.21
CA HIS A 46 -9.85 -2.05 22.22
C HIS A 46 -8.89 -0.89 22.55
N ALA A 47 -8.38 -0.19 21.54
CA ALA A 47 -7.49 0.95 21.75
C ALA A 47 -8.20 2.14 22.43
N ALA A 48 -9.48 2.36 22.12
CA ALA A 48 -10.30 3.39 22.75
C ALA A 48 -10.58 3.07 24.22
N SER A 49 -10.91 1.82 24.56
CA SER A 49 -11.19 1.40 25.94
C SER A 49 -9.94 1.40 26.82
N ALA A 50 -8.77 1.07 26.26
CA ALA A 50 -7.52 1.05 27.00
C ALA A 50 -7.02 2.45 27.38
N ARG A 51 -7.18 3.47 26.50
CA ARG A 51 -6.49 4.78 26.67
C ARG A 51 -7.19 6.00 26.06
N GLY A 52 -8.43 5.90 25.58
CA GLY A 52 -9.11 7.02 24.89
C GLY A 52 -8.41 7.47 23.59
N ALA A 53 -7.65 6.58 22.94
CA ALA A 53 -6.93 6.91 21.72
C ALA A 53 -7.89 7.17 20.54
N SER A 54 -7.54 8.11 19.65
CA SER A 54 -8.34 8.36 18.45
C SER A 54 -8.13 7.26 17.40
N HIS A 55 -9.13 7.02 16.54
CA HIS A 55 -9.03 5.99 15.50
C HIS A 55 -7.79 6.15 14.61
N ALA A 56 -7.43 7.40 14.26
CA ALA A 56 -6.23 7.67 13.45
C ALA A 56 -4.92 7.29 14.16
N GLN A 57 -4.87 7.38 15.48
CA GLN A 57 -3.72 6.91 16.27
C GLN A 57 -3.66 5.39 16.26
N THR A 58 -4.79 4.70 16.44
CA THR A 58 -4.86 3.23 16.42
C THR A 58 -4.41 2.66 15.08
N ASP A 59 -4.92 3.17 13.96
CA ASP A 59 -4.53 2.73 12.62
C ASP A 59 -3.02 2.92 12.38
N ARG A 60 -2.46 4.02 12.90
CA ARG A 60 -1.01 4.25 12.86
C ARG A 60 -0.25 3.18 13.67
N ARG A 61 -0.71 2.82 14.87
CA ARG A 61 -0.07 1.78 15.70
C ARG A 61 -0.12 0.40 15.06
N VAL A 62 -1.23 0.05 14.41
CA VAL A 62 -1.34 -1.19 13.61
C VAL A 62 -0.28 -1.21 12.51
N ARG A 63 -0.12 -0.11 11.77
CA ARG A 63 0.93 0.01 10.74
C ARG A 63 2.34 -0.02 11.31
N GLU A 64 2.56 0.58 12.47
CA GLU A 64 3.87 0.53 13.14
C GLU A 64 4.23 -0.91 13.53
N LEU A 65 3.28 -1.71 14.05
CA LEU A 65 3.52 -3.11 14.37
C LEU A 65 3.98 -3.93 13.16
N ARG A 66 3.54 -3.58 11.94
CA ARG A 66 4.02 -4.21 10.69
C ARG A 66 5.53 -4.05 10.46
N GLY A 67 6.18 -3.10 11.14
CA GLY A 67 7.63 -2.93 11.11
C GLY A 67 8.42 -4.00 11.88
N TRP A 68 7.77 -4.70 12.82
CA TRP A 68 8.37 -5.78 13.60
C TRP A 68 7.73 -7.15 13.32
N PHE A 69 6.46 -7.17 12.92
CA PHE A 69 5.66 -8.39 12.78
C PHE A 69 4.95 -8.48 11.43
N ARG A 70 4.78 -9.69 10.92
CA ARG A 70 3.92 -9.97 9.77
C ARG A 70 2.46 -9.93 10.23
N LEU A 71 1.80 -8.80 9.96
CA LEU A 71 0.40 -8.55 10.34
C LEU A 71 -0.47 -8.37 9.10
N SER A 72 -1.05 -9.46 8.63
CA SER A 72 -1.82 -9.53 7.38
C SER A 72 -3.28 -9.13 7.62
N ALA A 73 -3.87 -8.38 6.69
CA ALA A 73 -5.31 -8.13 6.67
C ALA A 73 -5.97 -9.12 5.71
N VAL A 74 -6.77 -10.04 6.23
CA VAL A 74 -7.44 -11.10 5.46
C VAL A 74 -8.93 -10.82 5.41
N ARG A 75 -9.55 -10.98 4.24
CA ARG A 75 -11.00 -10.80 4.11
C ARG A 75 -11.73 -11.98 4.77
N SER A 76 -12.66 -11.67 5.67
CA SER A 76 -13.54 -12.64 6.34
C SER A 76 -14.98 -12.14 6.25
N GLY A 77 -15.77 -12.76 5.38
CA GLY A 77 -17.12 -12.30 5.05
C GLY A 77 -17.15 -10.88 4.49
N ALA A 78 -17.85 -9.97 5.19
CA ALA A 78 -17.99 -8.57 4.80
C ALA A 78 -16.89 -7.64 5.36
N ALA A 79 -15.98 -8.14 6.21
CA ALA A 79 -14.96 -7.35 6.87
C ALA A 79 -13.55 -7.87 6.60
N HIS A 80 -12.54 -7.08 6.95
CA HIS A 80 -11.15 -7.53 7.04
C HIS A 80 -10.79 -7.80 8.48
N VAL A 81 -10.13 -8.93 8.72
CA VAL A 81 -9.57 -9.33 10.01
C VAL A 81 -8.05 -9.28 9.95
N TYR A 82 -7.39 -8.97 11.07
CA TYR A 82 -5.96 -8.70 11.13
C TYR A 82 -5.25 -9.82 11.89
N SER A 83 -4.49 -10.64 11.17
CA SER A 83 -3.83 -11.83 11.69
C SER A 83 -2.35 -11.57 11.98
N LEU A 84 -1.92 -11.83 13.22
CA LEU A 84 -0.52 -11.80 13.63
C LEU A 84 0.13 -13.16 13.31
N GLU A 85 0.96 -13.20 12.28
CA GLU A 85 1.42 -14.44 11.64
C GLU A 85 2.88 -14.79 11.92
N GLY A 86 3.68 -13.85 12.43
CA GLY A 86 5.12 -14.05 12.66
C GLY A 86 5.87 -12.74 12.82
N ARG A 87 7.20 -12.80 12.88
CA ARG A 87 8.06 -11.64 12.66
C ARG A 87 7.98 -11.12 11.23
N ALA A 88 8.24 -9.83 11.06
CA ALA A 88 8.42 -9.24 9.74
C ALA A 88 9.70 -9.78 9.10
N ASP A 89 9.66 -10.05 7.80
CA ASP A 89 10.82 -10.57 7.05
C ASP A 89 11.98 -9.56 6.98
N GLN A 90 11.71 -8.28 7.25
CA GLN A 90 12.69 -7.22 7.44
C GLN A 90 12.27 -6.32 8.62
N VAL A 91 13.08 -6.28 9.68
CA VAL A 91 12.83 -5.41 10.84
C VAL A 91 13.04 -3.95 10.45
N GLN A 92 11.96 -3.17 10.37
CA GLN A 92 12.01 -1.71 10.17
C GLN A 92 12.06 -0.94 11.50
N GLY A 93 12.13 -1.65 12.62
CA GLY A 93 12.18 -1.12 13.98
C GLY A 93 13.53 -0.51 14.34
N GLY A 94 13.76 0.74 13.93
CA GLY A 94 14.97 1.49 14.31
C GLY A 94 15.38 2.59 13.33
N ARG A 95 14.45 3.14 12.54
CA ARG A 95 14.82 4.16 11.55
C ARG A 95 15.16 5.48 12.23
N SER A 96 16.37 5.98 11.97
CA SER A 96 16.69 7.40 12.11
C SER A 96 15.76 8.17 11.17
N GLY A 97 15.01 9.15 11.68
CA GLY A 97 14.14 9.98 10.85
C GLY A 97 14.92 10.67 9.71
N ILE A 98 14.18 11.15 8.70
CA ILE A 98 14.75 11.88 7.55
C ILE A 98 15.71 12.97 8.03
N SER A 99 16.96 12.95 7.57
CA SER A 99 17.99 13.89 8.01
C SER A 99 17.57 15.35 7.80
N SER A 100 18.02 16.25 8.68
CA SER A 100 17.69 17.69 8.57
C SER A 100 18.07 18.29 7.22
N LYS A 101 19.17 17.82 6.61
CA LYS A 101 19.60 18.24 5.27
C LYS A 101 18.55 17.89 4.22
N VAL A 102 18.14 16.62 4.15
CA VAL A 102 17.12 16.16 3.19
C VAL A 102 15.77 16.84 3.46
N ARG A 103 15.40 17.05 4.72
CA ARG A 103 14.19 17.81 5.07
C ARG A 103 14.24 19.24 4.53
N GLY A 104 15.37 19.93 4.71
CA GLY A 104 15.57 21.27 4.17
C GLY A 104 15.51 21.31 2.64
N GLU A 105 16.09 20.31 1.97
CA GLU A 105 16.07 20.18 0.52
C GLU A 105 14.65 20.00 -0.02
N VAL A 106 13.86 19.09 0.55
CA VAL A 106 12.47 18.86 0.15
C VAL A 106 11.59 20.10 0.39
N LEU A 107 11.78 20.78 1.53
CA LEU A 107 10.99 21.97 1.88
C LEU A 107 11.44 23.24 1.15
N SER A 108 12.58 23.21 0.44
CA SER A 108 13.08 24.36 -0.33
C SER A 108 12.14 24.79 -1.46
N ALA A 109 11.24 23.90 -1.91
CA ALA A 109 10.19 24.20 -2.88
C ALA A 109 9.17 25.25 -2.38
N LYS A 110 9.06 25.44 -1.05
CA LYS A 110 8.19 26.44 -0.39
C LYS A 110 6.72 26.41 -0.83
N ARG A 111 6.26 25.30 -1.39
CA ARG A 111 4.91 25.11 -1.91
C ARG A 111 4.47 23.67 -1.69
N CYS A 112 3.18 23.48 -1.38
CA CYS A 112 2.58 22.15 -1.33
C CYS A 112 2.56 21.53 -2.73
N ALA A 113 3.11 20.32 -2.87
CA ALA A 113 3.15 19.57 -4.12
C ALA A 113 1.77 19.15 -4.64
N GLN A 114 0.75 19.12 -3.77
CA GLN A 114 -0.60 18.69 -4.13
C GLN A 114 -1.56 19.85 -4.45
N CYS A 115 -1.65 20.85 -3.57
CA CYS A 115 -2.61 21.95 -3.72
C CYS A 115 -1.98 23.28 -4.14
N GLY A 116 -0.66 23.35 -4.24
CA GLY A 116 0.04 24.56 -4.64
C GLY A 116 0.06 25.67 -3.58
N LYS A 117 -0.50 25.50 -2.38
CA LYS A 117 -0.46 26.52 -1.32
C LYS A 117 0.96 26.80 -0.80
N THR A 118 1.24 28.03 -0.40
CA THR A 118 2.54 28.47 0.14
C THR A 118 2.42 28.96 1.59
N PRO A 119 3.46 28.80 2.44
CA PRO A 119 3.46 29.38 3.78
C PRO A 119 3.32 30.91 3.82
N ALA A 120 3.80 31.60 2.78
CA ALA A 120 3.81 33.06 2.71
C ALA A 120 2.43 33.64 2.38
N GLU A 121 1.70 33.02 1.45
CA GLU A 121 0.42 33.53 0.95
C GLU A 121 -0.78 32.90 1.68
N ASP A 122 -0.71 31.60 1.97
CA ASP A 122 -1.83 30.83 2.51
C ASP A 122 -1.71 30.53 4.00
N HIS A 123 -0.62 30.97 4.64
CA HIS A 123 -0.31 30.70 6.06
C HIS A 123 -0.34 29.20 6.43
N VAL A 124 0.00 28.32 5.48
CA VAL A 124 0.06 26.87 5.71
C VAL A 124 1.43 26.43 6.24
N LYS A 125 1.43 25.38 7.09
CA LYS A 125 2.65 24.66 7.46
C LYS A 125 2.91 23.53 6.46
N LEU A 126 4.14 23.48 5.93
CA LEU A 126 4.60 22.37 5.09
C LEU A 126 5.28 21.29 5.93
N GLU A 127 5.07 20.05 5.53
CA GLU A 127 5.62 18.84 6.10
C GLU A 127 6.25 17.99 4.99
N VAL A 128 7.24 17.18 5.36
CA VAL A 128 7.85 16.21 4.45
C VAL A 128 7.01 14.94 4.50
N ASP A 129 6.50 14.53 3.34
CA ASP A 129 5.70 13.32 3.16
C ASP A 129 6.32 12.42 2.09
N HIS A 130 6.04 11.12 2.15
CA HIS A 130 6.48 10.15 1.16
C HIS A 130 5.45 9.97 0.05
N LYS A 131 5.83 10.15 -1.21
CA LYS A 131 4.98 9.90 -2.39
C LYS A 131 4.41 8.48 -2.35
N ILE A 132 5.26 7.48 -2.13
CA ILE A 132 4.90 6.09 -1.87
C ILE A 132 5.05 5.84 -0.37
N PRO A 133 4.00 5.40 0.35
CA PRO A 133 4.10 5.07 1.77
C PRO A 133 5.16 4.00 2.06
N HIS A 134 5.81 4.09 3.22
CA HIS A 134 6.75 3.08 3.68
C HIS A 134 6.15 1.68 3.80
N SER A 135 4.89 1.59 4.25
CA SER A 135 4.17 0.32 4.36
C SER A 135 4.10 -0.42 3.03
N TRP A 136 4.16 0.32 1.92
CA TRP A 136 4.12 -0.22 0.56
C TRP A 136 5.52 -0.40 -0.06
N GLY A 137 6.60 -0.08 0.66
CA GLY A 137 7.97 -0.18 0.16
C GLY A 137 8.61 1.15 -0.26
N GLY A 138 7.96 2.29 0.03
CA GLY A 138 8.56 3.61 -0.18
C GLY A 138 9.85 3.81 0.64
N THR A 139 10.82 4.52 0.06
CA THR A 139 12.13 4.81 0.67
C THR A 139 12.21 6.24 1.20
N ASP A 140 13.24 6.54 2.02
CA ASP A 140 13.59 7.91 2.43
C ASP A 140 14.44 8.66 1.39
N SER A 141 14.56 8.14 0.17
CA SER A 141 15.27 8.84 -0.90
C SER A 141 14.50 10.10 -1.29
N ILE A 142 15.23 11.14 -1.65
CA ILE A 142 14.62 12.42 -2.02
C ILE A 142 13.60 12.30 -3.16
N GLU A 143 13.79 11.35 -4.08
CA GLU A 143 12.87 11.06 -5.17
C GLU A 143 11.47 10.65 -4.68
N ASN A 144 11.40 9.96 -3.54
CA ASN A 144 10.16 9.53 -2.90
C ASN A 144 9.62 10.54 -1.88
N LEU A 145 10.29 11.67 -1.66
CA LEU A 145 9.83 12.71 -0.74
C LEU A 145 9.15 13.86 -1.48
N GLN A 146 8.18 14.49 -0.81
CA GLN A 146 7.46 15.66 -1.31
C GLN A 146 7.06 16.60 -0.16
N PRO A 147 7.01 17.92 -0.42
CA PRO A 147 6.45 18.87 0.54
C PRO A 147 4.93 18.90 0.42
N LEU A 148 4.20 18.60 1.49
CA LEU A 148 2.75 18.75 1.55
C LEU A 148 2.35 19.72 2.67
N CYS A 149 1.27 20.47 2.48
CA CYS A 149 0.67 21.18 3.62
C CYS A 149 0.02 20.17 4.57
N ALA A 150 -0.11 20.53 5.85
CA ALA A 150 -0.68 19.66 6.88
C ALA A 150 -2.04 19.03 6.48
N GLN A 151 -2.91 19.81 5.83
CA GLN A 151 -4.20 19.32 5.33
C GLN A 151 -4.04 18.25 4.24
N CYS A 152 -3.25 18.53 3.19
CA CYS A 152 -3.02 17.55 2.12
C CYS A 152 -2.31 16.29 2.62
N ASN A 153 -1.38 16.44 3.57
CA ASN A 153 -0.71 15.30 4.21
C ASN A 153 -1.73 14.41 4.95
N HIS A 154 -2.63 15.02 5.74
CA HIS A 154 -3.69 14.31 6.43
C HIS A 154 -4.66 13.62 5.46
N ASP A 155 -5.13 14.32 4.43
CA ASP A 155 -6.07 13.78 3.44
C ASP A 155 -5.45 12.65 2.63
N LYS A 156 -4.16 12.78 2.29
CA LYS A 156 -3.37 11.69 1.70
C LYS A 156 -3.32 10.50 2.64
N GLN A 157 -2.98 10.68 3.92
CA GLN A 157 -2.95 9.58 4.87
C GLN A 157 -4.30 8.85 4.94
N ALA A 158 -5.42 9.58 4.99
CA ALA A 158 -6.76 9.00 5.01
C ALA A 158 -7.06 8.22 3.71
N PHE A 159 -6.70 8.77 2.54
CA PHE A 159 -6.88 8.12 1.25
C PHE A 159 -6.10 6.81 1.13
N TYR A 160 -4.82 6.78 1.53
CA TYR A 160 -4.00 5.57 1.47
C TYR A 160 -4.44 4.52 2.50
N SER A 161 -4.91 4.95 3.69
CA SER A 161 -5.41 4.05 4.73
C SER A 161 -6.61 3.21 4.28
N SER A 162 -7.41 3.68 3.32
CA SER A 162 -8.52 2.90 2.78
C SER A 162 -8.06 1.67 1.99
N MET A 163 -6.77 1.61 1.61
CA MET A 163 -6.14 0.53 0.86
C MET A 163 -5.23 -0.36 1.73
N ASP A 164 -5.13 -0.09 3.03
CA ASP A 164 -4.40 -0.93 3.99
C ASP A 164 -4.80 -2.42 3.97
N PRO A 165 -6.05 -2.80 3.63
CA PRO A 165 -6.41 -4.20 3.43
C PRO A 165 -5.67 -4.90 2.28
N TYR A 166 -5.15 -4.14 1.32
CA TYR A 166 -4.45 -4.64 0.14
C TYR A 166 -2.94 -4.40 0.20
N GLU A 167 -2.39 -4.08 1.39
CA GLU A 167 -0.99 -3.70 1.56
C GLU A 167 -0.02 -4.74 0.99
N SER A 168 -0.25 -6.03 1.22
CA SER A 168 0.63 -7.09 0.75
C SER A 168 0.65 -7.19 -0.78
N GLN A 169 -0.52 -7.10 -1.42
CA GLN A 169 -0.64 -7.11 -2.87
C GLN A 169 -0.02 -5.85 -3.51
N ILE A 170 -0.23 -4.69 -2.89
CA ILE A 170 0.36 -3.42 -3.36
C ILE A 170 1.88 -3.47 -3.26
N ARG A 171 2.42 -3.96 -2.13
CA ARG A 171 3.86 -4.08 -1.92
C ARG A 171 4.52 -4.97 -2.99
N ALA A 172 3.89 -6.09 -3.34
CA ALA A 172 4.40 -7.01 -4.38
C ALA A 172 4.62 -6.33 -5.74
N ALA A 173 3.87 -5.27 -6.04
CA ALA A 173 4.01 -4.52 -7.29
C ALA A 173 4.97 -3.33 -7.19
N THR A 174 5.19 -2.77 -6.00
CA THR A 174 5.72 -1.41 -5.83
C THR A 174 7.13 -1.22 -6.39
N GLU A 175 7.98 -2.24 -6.42
CA GLU A 175 9.36 -2.12 -6.91
C GLU A 175 9.47 -1.99 -8.44
N HIS A 176 8.41 -2.33 -9.19
CA HIS A 176 8.44 -2.35 -10.64
C HIS A 176 8.31 -0.96 -11.27
N ARG A 177 9.36 -0.54 -12.01
CA ARG A 177 9.40 0.76 -12.68
C ARG A 177 8.47 0.83 -13.90
N GLU A 178 8.45 -0.20 -14.76
CA GLU A 178 7.55 -0.23 -15.92
C GLU A 178 6.08 -0.37 -15.48
N PRO A 179 5.16 0.53 -15.92
CA PRO A 179 3.75 0.50 -15.53
C PRO A 179 3.04 -0.82 -15.83
N HIS A 180 3.31 -1.44 -16.99
CA HIS A 180 2.74 -2.75 -17.36
C HIS A 180 3.11 -3.83 -16.36
N ARG A 181 4.39 -3.92 -16.01
CA ARG A 181 4.88 -4.89 -15.03
C ARG A 181 4.22 -4.67 -13.69
N ARG A 182 4.16 -3.41 -13.24
CA ARG A 182 3.55 -3.06 -11.95
C ARG A 182 2.09 -3.46 -11.88
N ILE A 183 1.32 -3.13 -12.91
CA ILE A 183 -0.10 -3.49 -13.00
C ILE A 183 -0.25 -5.02 -13.06
N GLY A 184 0.55 -5.71 -13.87
CA GLY A 184 0.44 -7.16 -14.00
C GLY A 184 0.81 -7.92 -12.72
N GLU A 185 1.88 -7.51 -12.03
CA GLU A 185 2.28 -8.11 -10.75
C GLU A 185 1.28 -7.82 -9.63
N LEU A 186 0.65 -6.63 -9.65
CA LEU A 186 -0.49 -6.35 -8.78
C LEU A 186 -1.64 -7.33 -9.06
N LEU A 187 -2.02 -7.52 -10.33
CA LEU A 187 -3.10 -8.44 -10.69
C LEU A 187 -2.78 -9.89 -10.31
N LYS A 188 -1.52 -10.34 -10.48
CA LYS A 188 -1.05 -11.65 -10.04
C LYS A 188 -1.17 -11.79 -8.51
N ALA A 189 -0.78 -10.78 -7.74
CA ALA A 189 -0.88 -10.82 -6.29
C ALA A 189 -2.34 -10.90 -5.80
N PHE A 190 -3.26 -10.17 -6.43
CA PHE A 190 -4.70 -10.27 -6.15
C PHE A 190 -5.27 -11.64 -6.55
N HIS A 191 -4.88 -12.17 -7.72
CA HIS A 191 -5.27 -13.49 -8.19
C HIS A 191 -4.81 -14.60 -7.25
N ALA A 192 -3.54 -14.57 -6.82
CA ALA A 192 -2.99 -15.54 -5.86
C ALA A 192 -3.72 -15.49 -4.50
N ALA A 193 -4.18 -14.31 -4.09
CA ALA A 193 -4.97 -14.13 -2.87
C ALA A 193 -6.46 -14.48 -3.04
N GLY A 194 -6.92 -14.85 -4.23
CA GLY A 194 -8.32 -15.20 -4.51
C GLY A 194 -9.30 -14.03 -4.41
N VAL A 195 -8.82 -12.78 -4.48
CA VAL A 195 -9.62 -11.57 -4.33
C VAL A 195 -9.59 -10.71 -5.61
N GLU A 196 -10.65 -9.95 -5.84
CA GLU A 196 -10.70 -9.03 -6.99
C GLU A 196 -9.96 -7.73 -6.70
N CYS A 197 -9.27 -7.20 -7.71
CA CYS A 197 -8.50 -5.96 -7.59
C CYS A 197 -9.39 -4.74 -7.85
N PRO A 198 -9.57 -3.82 -6.89
CA PRO A 198 -10.35 -2.60 -7.11
C PRO A 198 -9.65 -1.66 -8.10
N ALA A 199 -10.41 -1.02 -8.98
CA ALA A 199 -9.89 -0.06 -9.96
C ALA A 199 -9.05 1.06 -9.34
N GLN A 200 -9.44 1.53 -8.15
CA GLN A 200 -8.72 2.57 -7.41
C GLN A 200 -7.29 2.13 -7.05
N VAL A 201 -7.12 0.88 -6.63
CA VAL A 201 -5.80 0.33 -6.28
C VAL A 201 -4.92 0.25 -7.52
N ILE A 202 -5.47 -0.21 -8.65
CA ILE A 202 -4.73 -0.26 -9.93
C ILE A 202 -4.26 1.14 -10.33
N GLY A 203 -5.13 2.15 -10.27
CA GLY A 203 -4.79 3.52 -10.66
C GLY A 203 -3.69 4.14 -9.79
N VAL A 204 -3.74 3.92 -8.47
CA VAL A 204 -2.71 4.38 -7.53
C VAL A 204 -1.38 3.68 -7.82
N VAL A 205 -1.39 2.34 -7.89
CA VAL A 205 -0.18 1.55 -8.14
C VAL A 205 0.45 1.95 -9.46
N ALA A 206 -0.32 2.03 -10.54
CA ALA A 206 0.14 2.47 -11.86
C ALA A 206 0.90 3.81 -11.82
N SER A 207 0.52 4.71 -10.91
CA SER A 207 1.05 6.08 -10.80
C SER A 207 2.25 6.25 -9.84
N MET A 208 2.63 5.24 -9.05
CA MET A 208 3.61 5.36 -7.95
C MET A 208 5.00 5.93 -8.33
N HIS A 209 5.59 5.53 -9.47
CA HIS A 209 6.90 6.03 -9.92
C HIS A 209 6.82 7.05 -11.05
N GLN A 210 5.75 6.99 -11.81
CA GLN A 210 5.52 7.84 -12.97
C GLN A 210 4.02 8.03 -13.05
N HIS A 211 3.57 9.28 -13.15
CA HIS A 211 2.15 9.57 -13.35
C HIS A 211 1.64 8.86 -14.61
N GLN A 212 0.49 8.17 -14.50
CA GLN A 212 -0.14 7.45 -15.61
C GLN A 212 -1.61 7.86 -15.71
N ASP A 213 -1.92 8.78 -16.62
CA ASP A 213 -3.30 9.25 -16.86
C ASP A 213 -4.22 8.14 -17.39
N ASP A 214 -3.67 7.16 -18.11
CA ASP A 214 -4.44 6.10 -18.80
C ASP A 214 -3.92 4.70 -18.42
N TRP A 215 -4.04 4.35 -17.13
CA TRP A 215 -3.75 3.00 -16.65
C TRP A 215 -4.67 1.95 -17.29
N GLN A 216 -5.87 2.35 -17.73
CA GLN A 216 -6.81 1.49 -18.45
C GLN A 216 -6.24 1.07 -19.81
N LYS A 217 -5.52 1.94 -20.51
CA LYS A 217 -4.78 1.59 -21.73
C LYS A 217 -3.68 0.58 -21.43
N ARG A 218 -2.90 0.79 -20.36
CA ARG A 218 -1.86 -0.18 -19.94
C ARG A 218 -2.46 -1.56 -19.67
N MET A 219 -3.62 -1.62 -19.01
CA MET A 219 -4.40 -2.85 -18.82
C MET A 219 -4.80 -3.49 -20.16
N ARG A 220 -5.36 -2.72 -21.10
CA ARG A 220 -5.73 -3.25 -22.43
C ARG A 220 -4.53 -3.80 -23.18
N GLU A 221 -3.39 -3.12 -23.11
CA GLU A 221 -2.15 -3.54 -23.77
C GLU A 221 -1.57 -4.84 -23.19
N LEU A 222 -1.86 -5.19 -21.92
CA LEU A 222 -1.50 -6.51 -21.39
C LEU A 222 -2.14 -7.66 -22.21
N ARG A 223 -3.29 -7.41 -22.86
CA ARG A 223 -3.94 -8.41 -23.72
C ARG A 223 -3.09 -8.78 -24.93
N GLU A 224 -2.26 -7.86 -25.42
CA GLU A 224 -1.30 -8.16 -26.50
C GLU A 224 -0.20 -9.14 -26.04
N LEU A 225 0.03 -9.23 -24.73
CA LEU A 225 0.93 -10.21 -24.12
C LEU A 225 0.27 -11.58 -23.87
N GLY A 226 -1.01 -11.74 -24.21
CA GLY A 226 -1.79 -12.95 -23.93
C GLY A 226 -2.39 -12.98 -22.53
N TRP A 227 -2.44 -11.84 -21.84
CA TRP A 227 -3.10 -11.75 -20.55
C TRP A 227 -4.60 -11.48 -20.72
N ASP A 228 -5.39 -11.97 -19.78
CA ASP A 228 -6.83 -11.74 -19.76
C ASP A 228 -7.34 -11.52 -18.34
N TYR A 229 -8.43 -10.77 -18.25
CA TYR A 229 -9.09 -10.43 -17.00
C TYR A 229 -10.56 -10.13 -17.24
N THR A 230 -11.39 -10.42 -16.24
CA THR A 230 -12.81 -10.03 -16.21
C THR A 230 -13.00 -8.78 -15.37
N THR A 231 -14.14 -8.11 -15.57
CA THR A 231 -14.52 -6.90 -14.83
C THR A 231 -15.89 -7.08 -14.21
N SER A 232 -15.99 -6.79 -12.91
CA SER A 232 -17.23 -6.76 -12.13
C SER A 232 -17.45 -5.35 -11.58
N LYS A 233 -18.68 -5.03 -11.17
CA LYS A 233 -19.06 -3.71 -10.63
C LYS A 233 -19.85 -3.89 -9.34
N HIS A 234 -19.40 -3.26 -8.27
CA HIS A 234 -20.07 -3.30 -6.97
C HIS A 234 -20.54 -1.90 -6.57
N LYS A 235 -21.63 -1.82 -5.81
CA LYS A 235 -22.11 -0.56 -5.25
C LYS A 235 -21.60 -0.43 -3.82
N GLU A 236 -20.73 0.54 -3.58
CA GLU A 236 -20.09 0.79 -2.29
C GLU A 236 -20.29 2.25 -1.90
N ASN A 237 -20.88 2.49 -0.73
CA ASN A 237 -21.15 3.84 -0.22
C ASN A 237 -21.87 4.73 -1.26
N GLY A 238 -22.81 4.13 -2.00
CA GLY A 238 -23.57 4.83 -3.05
C GLY A 238 -22.83 5.03 -4.39
N ARG A 239 -21.55 4.65 -4.49
CA ARG A 239 -20.74 4.74 -5.71
C ARG A 239 -20.57 3.38 -6.37
N VAL A 240 -20.54 3.35 -7.69
CA VAL A 240 -20.21 2.13 -8.45
C VAL A 240 -18.70 2.03 -8.57
N VAL A 241 -18.13 0.94 -8.06
CA VAL A 241 -16.69 0.64 -8.10
C VAL A 241 -16.48 -0.56 -9.00
N SER A 242 -15.54 -0.43 -9.94
CA SER A 242 -15.13 -1.53 -10.81
C SER A 242 -14.05 -2.37 -10.15
N TYR A 243 -14.14 -3.68 -10.35
CA TYR A 243 -13.24 -4.69 -9.84
C TYR A 243 -12.71 -5.55 -10.99
N TYR A 244 -11.46 -5.99 -10.91
CA TYR A 244 -10.78 -6.78 -11.94
C TYR A 244 -10.32 -8.11 -11.38
N ARG A 245 -10.57 -9.20 -12.12
CA ARG A 245 -10.09 -10.55 -11.81
C ARG A 245 -9.24 -11.06 -12.96
N LEU A 246 -7.96 -11.31 -12.71
CA LEU A 246 -7.05 -11.94 -13.68
C LEU A 246 -7.52 -13.36 -13.97
N THR A 247 -7.69 -13.70 -15.25
CA THR A 247 -8.15 -15.03 -15.72
C THR A 247 -7.07 -15.79 -16.47
N ALA A 248 -6.15 -15.08 -17.13
CA ALA A 248 -4.99 -15.66 -17.78
C ALA A 248 -3.81 -14.70 -17.74
N PHE A 249 -2.60 -15.25 -17.65
CA PHE A 249 -1.37 -14.49 -17.79
C PHE A 249 -0.26 -15.40 -18.33
N THR A 250 0.76 -14.76 -18.88
CA THR A 250 1.97 -15.40 -19.40
C THR A 250 3.18 -14.85 -18.67
N ASP A 251 4.34 -15.48 -18.87
CA ASP A 251 5.60 -14.94 -18.41
C ASP A 251 5.89 -13.58 -19.07
N TRP A 252 6.60 -12.72 -18.33
CA TRP A 252 7.01 -11.44 -18.89
C TRP A 252 8.00 -11.65 -20.04
N PRO A 253 7.92 -10.83 -21.10
CA PRO A 253 8.91 -10.86 -22.15
C PRO A 253 10.28 -10.39 -21.62
N ASP A 254 11.34 -10.88 -22.25
CA ASP A 254 12.68 -10.39 -22.00
C ASP A 254 12.81 -8.93 -22.44
N GLY A 255 13.51 -8.12 -21.64
CA GLY A 255 13.72 -6.70 -21.92
C GLY A 255 12.49 -5.83 -21.65
N SER A 256 12.27 -4.80 -22.49
CA SER A 256 11.18 -3.85 -22.26
C SER A 256 9.83 -4.39 -22.69
N ILE A 257 8.88 -4.40 -21.75
CA ILE A 257 7.51 -4.84 -21.99
C ILE A 257 6.83 -3.94 -23.02
N ARG A 258 7.07 -2.62 -22.95
CA ARG A 258 6.49 -1.67 -23.89
C ARG A 258 6.97 -1.91 -25.33
N ALA A 259 8.25 -2.25 -25.51
CA ALA A 259 8.80 -2.55 -26.83
C ALA A 259 8.19 -3.84 -27.41
N GLU A 260 8.00 -4.86 -26.58
CA GLU A 260 7.37 -6.11 -27.01
C GLU A 260 5.90 -5.90 -27.41
N ILE A 261 5.13 -5.13 -26.63
CA ILE A 261 3.75 -4.79 -26.97
C ILE A 261 3.70 -4.11 -28.34
N ALA A 262 4.52 -3.08 -28.57
CA ALA A 262 4.56 -2.37 -29.84
C ALA A 262 4.93 -3.29 -31.02
N ARG A 263 5.85 -4.25 -30.80
CA ARG A 263 6.21 -5.25 -31.81
C ARG A 263 5.02 -6.14 -32.18
N ARG A 264 4.27 -6.64 -31.19
CA ARG A 264 3.09 -7.49 -31.40
C ARG A 264 1.95 -6.74 -32.09
N GLU A 265 1.68 -5.50 -31.67
CA GLU A 265 0.67 -4.65 -32.30
C GLU A 265 1.01 -4.40 -33.79
N LYS A 266 2.27 -4.09 -34.11
CA LYS A 266 2.72 -3.90 -35.50
C LYS A 266 2.56 -5.17 -36.33
N ALA A 267 2.93 -6.33 -35.77
CA ALA A 267 2.80 -7.62 -36.45
C ALA A 267 1.32 -7.96 -36.75
N LYS A 268 0.40 -7.63 -35.84
CA LYS A 268 -1.04 -7.83 -36.03
C LYS A 268 -1.60 -6.97 -37.15
N ARG A 269 -1.27 -5.67 -37.16
CA ARG A 269 -1.68 -4.74 -38.24
C ARG A 269 -1.16 -5.15 -39.61
N GLY A 270 0.06 -5.68 -39.68
CA GLY A 270 0.63 -6.19 -40.93
C GLY A 270 -0.05 -7.46 -41.47
N ARG A 271 -0.75 -8.22 -40.62
CA ARG A 271 -1.56 -9.38 -41.01
C ARG A 271 -2.99 -9.02 -41.41
N GLU A 272 -3.55 -7.98 -40.79
CA GLU A 272 -4.92 -7.49 -41.08
C GLU A 272 -4.98 -6.60 -42.34
N GLY A 273 -3.84 -6.04 -42.77
CA GLY A 273 -3.73 -5.21 -43.98
C GLY A 273 -3.31 -5.96 -45.25
N CYS A 274 -3.30 -7.30 -45.23
CA CYS A 274 -2.98 -8.16 -46.37
C CYS A 274 -4.20 -9.00 -46.78
#